data_AF-A0A916JGP1-F1
#
_entry.id   AF-A0A916JGP1-F1
#
_cell.length_a   1.000
_cell.length_b   1.000
_cell.length_c   1.000
_cell.angle_alpha   90.00
_cell.angle_beta   90.00
_cell.angle_gamma   90.00
#
_symmetry.space_group_name_H-M   'P 1'
#
loop_
_entity.id
_entity.type
_entity.pdbx_description
1 polymer ?
#
loop_
_entity_poly.entity_id
_entity_poly.type
_entity_poly.pdbx_seq_one_letter_code
_entity_poly.pdbx_strand_id
1 'polypeptide(L)'
;MNEDADKTQLFDLRRPGNPSTHNFDYLGYKFSFGFDSTSKPMPLKVKMSTRKFARYKSRIDLASALYLKTASKNKKTARSLLRKRLRFLTSNFRLINNKKNILAGIYYGNSLINSQDDLYELDSHLKNILSNSGLPQNVVEKILSSYSFVAGFSPHSVVKFKSSDYKDIKKGWI
;
A
#
# COMPACT_ATOMS: atom_id res chain seq x y z
N MET A 1 -13.05 19.33 -26.88
CA MET A 1 -13.36 17.96 -26.44
C MET A 1 -12.01 17.25 -26.29
N ASN A 2 -11.52 17.05 -25.06
CA ASN A 2 -10.20 16.49 -24.81
C ASN A 2 -10.27 14.95 -24.87
N GLU A 3 -10.39 14.42 -26.08
CA GLU A 3 -10.23 12.99 -26.34
C GLU A 3 -8.79 12.74 -26.78
N ASP A 4 -7.90 12.46 -25.82
CA ASP A 4 -6.60 11.89 -26.15
C ASP A 4 -6.84 10.43 -26.57
N ALA A 5 -6.71 10.13 -27.87
CA ALA A 5 -6.91 8.79 -28.42
C ALA A 5 -6.06 7.72 -27.71
N ASP A 6 -4.88 8.10 -27.23
CA ASP A 6 -3.94 7.21 -26.52
C ASP A 6 -4.41 6.77 -25.13
N LYS A 7 -5.36 7.50 -24.52
CA LYS A 7 -5.87 7.21 -23.16
C LYS A 7 -7.20 6.46 -23.17
N THR A 8 -7.82 6.31 -24.34
CA THR A 8 -9.15 5.72 -24.47
C THR A 8 -9.04 4.27 -24.91
N GLN A 9 -9.70 3.37 -24.20
CA GLN A 9 -9.75 1.95 -24.53
C GLN A 9 -11.20 1.46 -24.49
N LEU A 10 -11.63 0.78 -25.56
CA LEU A 10 -12.93 0.13 -25.65
C LEU A 10 -12.78 -1.37 -25.39
N PHE A 11 -13.58 -1.91 -24.46
CA PHE A 11 -13.63 -3.34 -24.16
C PHE A 11 -14.97 -3.91 -24.63
N ASP A 12 -14.97 -4.81 -25.62
CA ASP A 12 -16.18 -5.52 -26.05
C ASP A 12 -16.36 -6.79 -25.21
N LEU A 13 -17.33 -6.75 -24.29
CA LEU A 13 -17.64 -7.87 -23.38
C LEU A 13 -18.74 -8.81 -23.88
N ARG A 14 -19.22 -8.63 -25.12
CA ARG A 14 -20.34 -9.43 -25.66
C ARG A 14 -19.90 -10.71 -26.34
N ARG A 15 -18.63 -10.79 -26.76
CA ARG A 15 -18.10 -11.92 -27.53
C ARG A 15 -17.12 -12.71 -26.67
N PRO A 16 -17.48 -13.89 -26.18
CA PRO A 16 -16.54 -14.82 -25.59
C PRO A 16 -15.64 -15.38 -26.70
N GLY A 17 -14.60 -14.64 -27.07
CA GLY A 17 -13.66 -14.99 -28.14
C GLY A 17 -12.23 -14.91 -27.64
N ASN A 18 -11.57 -16.06 -27.53
CA ASN A 18 -10.27 -16.28 -26.89
C ASN A 18 -10.22 -15.87 -25.40
N PRO A 19 -9.42 -16.57 -24.57
CA PRO A 19 -9.11 -16.08 -23.23
C PRO A 19 -8.58 -14.65 -23.34
N SER A 20 -9.29 -13.73 -22.70
CA SER A 20 -9.05 -12.29 -22.80
C SER A 20 -9.12 -11.73 -21.39
N THR A 21 -8.01 -11.16 -20.92
CA THR A 21 -7.96 -10.44 -19.64
C THR A 21 -7.75 -8.97 -19.93
N HIS A 22 -8.71 -8.16 -19.53
CA HIS A 22 -8.66 -6.71 -19.62
C HIS A 22 -8.26 -6.13 -18.27
N ASN A 23 -7.47 -5.06 -18.32
CA ASN A 23 -7.02 -4.35 -17.13
C ASN A 23 -7.11 -2.84 -17.36
N PHE A 24 -7.61 -2.10 -16.37
CA PHE A 24 -7.45 -0.64 -16.35
C PHE A 24 -7.32 -0.11 -14.92
N ASP A 25 -6.67 1.05 -14.79
CA ASP A 25 -6.52 1.75 -13.51
C ASP A 25 -7.52 2.93 -13.46
N TYR A 26 -8.33 3.02 -12.42
CA TYR A 26 -9.27 4.14 -12.19
C TYR A 26 -9.39 4.49 -10.71
N LEU A 27 -9.32 5.78 -10.38
CA LEU A 27 -9.38 6.33 -9.01
C LEU A 27 -8.48 5.60 -7.98
N GLY A 28 -7.32 5.11 -8.43
CA GLY A 28 -6.35 4.44 -7.58
C GLY A 28 -6.58 2.94 -7.39
N TYR A 29 -7.52 2.34 -8.12
CA TYR A 29 -7.79 0.90 -8.18
C TYR A 29 -7.42 0.33 -9.55
N LYS A 30 -7.10 -0.96 -9.58
CA LYS A 30 -6.90 -1.75 -10.80
C LYS A 30 -8.06 -2.73 -10.93
N PHE A 31 -8.75 -2.69 -12.07
CA PHE A 31 -9.83 -3.60 -12.40
C PHE A 31 -9.31 -4.65 -13.37
N SER A 32 -9.54 -5.94 -13.07
CA SER A 32 -9.24 -7.07 -13.96
C SER A 32 -10.51 -7.88 -14.21
N PHE A 33 -10.85 -8.10 -15.47
CA PHE A 33 -12.06 -8.81 -15.91
C PHE A 33 -11.86 -9.39 -17.30
N GLY A 34 -12.80 -10.20 -17.77
CA GLY A 34 -12.77 -10.79 -19.11
C GLY A 34 -13.25 -12.24 -19.10
N PHE A 35 -12.66 -13.08 -19.93
CA PHE A 35 -13.04 -14.49 -20.10
C PHE A 35 -11.87 -15.44 -19.82
N ASP A 36 -12.14 -16.56 -19.16
CA ASP A 36 -11.15 -17.60 -18.89
C ASP A 36 -10.86 -18.47 -20.13
N SER A 37 -9.99 -19.46 -19.99
CA SER A 37 -9.63 -20.39 -21.07
C SER A 37 -10.79 -21.23 -21.58
N THR A 38 -11.86 -21.36 -20.80
CA THR A 38 -13.12 -22.04 -21.17
C THR A 38 -14.17 -21.08 -21.72
N SER A 39 -13.77 -19.83 -22.00
CA SER A 39 -14.65 -18.76 -22.48
C SER A 39 -15.77 -18.37 -21.50
N LYS A 40 -15.58 -18.65 -20.20
CA LYS A 40 -16.52 -18.24 -19.14
C LYS A 40 -16.11 -16.88 -18.56
N PRO A 41 -17.07 -16.03 -18.15
CA PRO A 41 -16.75 -14.76 -17.51
C PRO A 41 -15.92 -14.96 -16.24
N MET A 42 -14.80 -14.25 -16.17
CA MET A 42 -13.96 -14.20 -14.96
C MET A 42 -14.61 -13.27 -13.93
N PRO A 43 -14.57 -13.62 -12.62
CA PRO A 43 -14.97 -12.69 -11.57
C PRO A 43 -14.17 -11.39 -11.63
N LEU A 44 -14.85 -10.25 -11.49
CA LEU A 44 -14.19 -8.96 -11.42
C LEU A 44 -13.22 -8.94 -10.24
N LYS A 45 -11.94 -8.69 -10.53
CA LYS A 45 -10.92 -8.49 -9.50
C LYS A 45 -10.60 -7.01 -9.38
N VAL A 46 -10.67 -6.50 -8.16
CA VAL A 46 -10.33 -5.12 -7.82
C VAL A 46 -9.15 -5.14 -6.87
N LYS A 47 -8.06 -4.52 -7.32
CA LYS A 47 -6.77 -4.42 -6.62
C LYS A 47 -6.36 -2.96 -6.47
N MET A 48 -5.24 -2.69 -5.82
CA MET A 48 -4.62 -1.37 -5.89
C MET A 48 -4.15 -1.09 -7.32
N SER A 49 -4.30 0.17 -7.77
CA SER A 49 -3.67 0.60 -9.04
C SER A 49 -2.16 0.36 -9.00
N THR A 50 -1.57 0.15 -10.17
CA THR A 50 -0.15 -0.15 -10.32
C THR A 50 0.72 0.94 -9.66
N ARG A 51 0.36 2.21 -9.88
CA ARG A 51 1.04 3.37 -9.29
C ARG A 51 0.90 3.43 -7.77
N LYS A 52 -0.27 3.06 -7.22
CA LYS A 52 -0.52 3.10 -5.78
C LYS A 52 0.24 2.00 -5.06
N PHE A 53 0.24 0.81 -5.63
CA PHE A 53 1.00 -0.33 -5.12
C PHE A 53 2.50 -0.03 -5.10
N ALA A 54 3.07 0.47 -6.21
CA ALA A 54 4.46 0.88 -6.29
C ALA A 54 4.83 1.95 -5.25
N ARG A 55 3.91 2.89 -4.96
CA ARG A 55 4.11 3.91 -3.92
C ARG A 55 4.19 3.33 -2.51
N TYR A 56 3.49 2.23 -2.21
CA TYR A 56 3.65 1.56 -0.92
C TYR A 56 5.04 0.92 -0.81
N LYS A 57 5.46 0.16 -1.84
CA LYS A 57 6.81 -0.44 -1.89
C LYS A 57 7.91 0.61 -1.72
N SER A 58 7.86 1.69 -2.52
CA SER A 58 8.88 2.74 -2.43
C SER A 58 8.93 3.42 -1.06
N ARG A 59 7.80 3.57 -0.37
CA ARG A 59 7.77 4.13 0.99
C ARG A 59 8.34 3.16 2.04
N ILE A 60 8.18 1.85 1.86
CA ILE A 60 8.83 0.84 2.70
C ILE A 60 10.35 0.92 2.53
N ASP A 61 10.81 0.91 1.27
CA ASP A 61 12.23 0.99 0.92
C ASP A 61 12.86 2.26 1.51
N LEU A 62 12.20 3.39 1.30
CA LEU A 62 12.64 4.68 1.78
C LEU A 62 12.62 4.78 3.31
N ALA A 63 11.64 4.16 3.98
CA ALA A 63 11.63 4.10 5.44
C ALA A 63 12.86 3.34 5.98
N SER A 64 13.23 2.23 5.33
CA SER A 64 14.42 1.44 5.66
C SER A 64 15.72 2.21 5.35
N ALA A 65 15.84 2.81 4.16
CA ALA A 65 17.02 3.59 3.77
C ALA A 65 17.25 4.80 4.70
N LEU A 66 16.18 5.51 5.07
CA LEU A 66 16.28 6.62 6.02
C LEU A 66 16.65 6.15 7.43
N TYR A 67 16.23 4.95 7.83
CA TYR A 67 16.69 4.34 9.08
C TYR A 67 18.21 4.14 9.03
N LEU A 68 18.73 3.46 8.01
CA LEU A 68 20.16 3.21 7.84
C LEU A 68 20.99 4.50 7.89
N LYS A 69 20.54 5.53 7.16
CA LYS A 69 21.21 6.85 7.11
C LYS A 69 21.27 7.55 8.47
N THR A 70 20.25 7.36 9.32
CA THR A 70 20.13 8.08 10.60
C THR A 70 20.57 7.25 11.81
N ALA A 71 20.64 5.93 11.68
CA ALA A 71 21.01 5.02 12.76
C ALA A 71 22.46 5.20 13.24
N SER A 72 23.37 5.62 12.35
CA SER A 72 24.76 5.94 12.72
C SER A 72 24.86 7.08 13.75
N LYS A 73 23.96 8.07 13.65
CA LYS A 73 23.93 9.23 14.55
C LYS A 73 23.15 8.97 15.83
N ASN A 74 21.94 8.39 15.71
CA ASN A 74 21.09 8.10 16.86
C ASN A 74 20.18 6.90 16.58
N LYS A 75 20.64 5.70 17.00
CA LYS A 75 19.92 4.44 16.81
C LYS A 75 18.51 4.45 17.41
N LYS A 76 18.32 5.05 18.59
CA LYS A 76 17.03 5.07 19.30
C LYS A 76 15.99 5.90 18.53
N THR A 77 16.36 7.10 18.13
CA THR A 77 15.48 8.01 17.36
C THR A 77 15.20 7.45 15.97
N ALA A 78 16.21 6.94 15.28
CA ALA A 78 16.05 6.31 13.96
C ALA A 78 15.06 5.14 14.02
N ARG A 79 15.20 4.25 15.01
CA ARG A 79 14.30 3.10 15.19
C ARG A 79 12.87 3.52 15.55
N SER A 80 12.71 4.56 16.38
CA SER A 80 11.40 5.13 16.71
C SER A 80 10.70 5.65 15.45
N LEU A 81 11.44 6.37 14.60
CA LEU A 81 10.90 6.93 13.36
C LEU A 81 10.55 5.87 12.31
N LEU A 82 11.39 4.83 12.18
CA LEU A 82 11.08 3.67 11.34
C LEU A 82 9.74 3.06 11.75
N ARG A 83 9.55 2.78 13.06
CA ARG A 83 8.30 2.24 13.58
C ARG A 83 7.09 3.15 13.31
N LYS A 84 7.23 4.47 13.47
CA LYS A 84 6.15 5.43 13.15
C LYS A 84 5.78 5.37 11.67
N ARG A 85 6.77 5.29 10.77
CA ARG A 85 6.53 5.19 9.32
C ARG A 85 5.85 3.89 8.94
N LEU A 86 6.33 2.75 9.45
CA LEU A 86 5.71 1.45 9.19
C LEU A 86 4.27 1.42 9.71
N ARG A 87 4.04 1.86 10.96
CA ARG A 87 2.69 2.00 11.52
C ARG A 87 1.79 2.89 10.66
N PHE A 88 2.32 3.96 10.08
CA PHE A 88 1.54 4.84 9.21
C PHE A 88 1.15 4.16 7.89
N LEU A 89 2.02 3.31 7.34
CA LEU A 89 1.74 2.57 6.10
C LEU A 89 0.76 1.42 6.32
N THR A 90 0.89 0.70 7.45
CA THR A 90 0.14 -0.52 7.72
C THR A 90 -1.13 -0.31 8.53
N SER A 91 -1.49 0.91 8.94
CA SER A 91 -2.68 1.14 9.77
C SER A 91 -3.63 2.18 9.18
N ASN A 92 -4.82 2.27 9.76
CA ASN A 92 -5.75 3.36 9.50
C ASN A 92 -5.54 4.48 10.51
N PHE A 93 -5.86 5.71 10.14
CA PHE A 93 -5.71 6.87 11.01
C PHE A 93 -6.71 7.96 10.63
N ARG A 94 -7.01 8.82 11.59
CA ARG A 94 -7.73 10.07 11.31
C ARG A 94 -6.75 11.11 10.79
N LEU A 95 -7.15 11.84 9.75
CA LEU A 95 -6.43 13.03 9.34
C LEU A 95 -6.45 14.05 10.50
N ILE A 96 -5.51 14.99 10.51
CA ILE A 96 -5.44 16.04 11.55
C ILE A 96 -6.02 17.35 10.97
N ASN A 97 -6.27 18.32 11.85
CA ASN A 97 -6.76 19.68 11.55
C ASN A 97 -8.20 19.65 11.03
N ASN A 98 -8.50 20.46 10.01
CA ASN A 98 -9.85 20.63 9.45
C ASN A 98 -10.43 19.34 8.84
N LYS A 99 -9.64 18.26 8.73
CA LYS A 99 -10.05 16.95 8.23
C LYS A 99 -10.11 15.87 9.32
N LYS A 100 -10.21 16.26 10.61
CA LYS A 100 -10.23 15.33 11.77
C LYS A 100 -11.30 14.24 11.75
N ASN A 101 -12.37 14.44 10.98
CA ASN A 101 -13.47 13.49 10.83
C ASN A 101 -13.25 12.49 9.69
N ILE A 102 -12.19 12.63 8.89
CA ILE A 102 -11.89 11.78 7.74
C ILE A 102 -10.89 10.70 8.16
N LEU A 103 -11.26 9.44 7.91
CA LEU A 103 -10.39 8.29 8.05
C LEU A 103 -9.62 8.04 6.76
N ALA A 104 -8.36 7.68 6.90
CA ALA A 104 -7.45 7.33 5.82
C ALA A 104 -6.56 6.15 6.28
N GLY A 105 -5.76 5.65 5.36
CA GLY A 105 -4.82 4.55 5.63
C GLY A 105 -5.11 3.32 4.79
N ILE A 106 -4.63 2.17 5.25
CA ILE A 106 -4.61 0.95 4.42
C ILE A 106 -6.02 0.46 4.03
N TYR A 107 -6.98 0.44 4.96
CA TYR A 107 -8.37 0.07 4.69
C TYR A 107 -9.13 1.19 3.98
N TYR A 108 -9.26 2.36 4.62
CA TYR A 108 -10.10 3.44 4.09
C TYR A 108 -9.58 4.01 2.76
N GLY A 109 -8.29 3.87 2.46
CA GLY A 109 -7.73 4.21 1.17
C GLY A 109 -7.98 3.17 0.09
N ASN A 110 -8.25 1.92 0.44
CA ASN A 110 -8.38 0.79 -0.49
C ASN A 110 -9.65 -0.03 -0.23
N SER A 111 -10.74 0.60 0.22
CA SER A 111 -11.96 -0.09 0.68
C SER A 111 -12.68 -0.89 -0.41
N LEU A 112 -12.39 -0.62 -1.69
CA LEU A 112 -13.00 -1.31 -2.82
C LEU A 112 -12.22 -2.54 -3.31
N ILE A 113 -11.04 -2.83 -2.76
CA ILE A 113 -10.32 -4.05 -3.16
C ILE A 113 -11.10 -5.29 -2.69
N ASN A 114 -11.18 -6.29 -3.55
CA ASN A 114 -11.84 -7.56 -3.26
C ASN A 114 -10.86 -8.75 -3.27
N SER A 115 -9.58 -8.46 -3.34
CA SER A 115 -8.47 -9.41 -3.31
C SER A 115 -7.40 -8.91 -2.34
N GLN A 116 -6.89 -9.82 -1.51
CA GLN A 116 -5.85 -9.51 -0.53
C GLN A 116 -4.43 -9.70 -1.07
N ASP A 117 -4.26 -10.14 -2.32
CA ASP A 117 -2.96 -10.43 -2.92
C ASP A 117 -1.95 -9.28 -2.75
N ASP A 118 -2.39 -8.04 -3.00
CA ASP A 118 -1.53 -6.86 -2.87
C ASP A 118 -1.08 -6.65 -1.41
N LEU A 119 -1.95 -6.95 -0.43
CA LEU A 119 -1.61 -6.82 0.98
C LEU A 119 -0.58 -7.87 1.40
N TYR A 120 -0.74 -9.11 0.95
CA TYR A 120 0.23 -10.18 1.18
C TYR A 120 1.58 -9.86 0.50
N GLU A 121 1.55 -9.31 -0.71
CA GLU A 121 2.76 -8.92 -1.42
C GLU A 121 3.47 -7.75 -0.71
N LEU A 122 2.73 -6.79 -0.16
CA LEU A 122 3.31 -5.71 0.66
C LEU A 122 3.89 -6.22 1.98
N ASP A 123 3.26 -7.19 2.64
CA ASP A 123 3.80 -7.84 3.85
C ASP A 123 5.09 -8.62 3.53
N SER A 124 5.10 -9.36 2.42
CA SER A 124 6.29 -10.06 1.93
C SER A 124 7.43 -9.09 1.59
N HIS A 125 7.11 -7.99 0.89
CA HIS A 125 8.07 -6.93 0.57
C HIS A 125 8.64 -6.28 1.83
N LEU A 126 7.79 -5.95 2.81
CA LEU A 126 8.22 -5.42 4.10
C LEU A 126 9.18 -6.38 4.83
N LYS A 127 8.85 -7.67 4.87
CA LYS A 127 9.70 -8.70 5.46
C LYS A 127 11.07 -8.75 4.78
N ASN A 128 11.09 -8.81 3.44
CA ASN A 128 12.33 -8.85 2.66
C ASN A 128 13.23 -7.64 2.93
N ILE A 129 12.65 -6.42 2.88
CA ILE A 129 13.39 -5.19 3.12
C ILE A 129 13.95 -5.10 4.54
N LEU A 130 13.20 -5.54 5.55
CA LEU A 130 13.67 -5.50 6.93
C LEU A 130 14.73 -6.57 7.22
N SER A 131 14.58 -7.78 6.69
CA SER A 131 15.58 -8.84 6.81
C SER A 131 16.92 -8.43 6.18
N ASN A 132 16.90 -7.65 5.11
CA ASN A 132 18.10 -7.14 4.44
C ASN A 132 18.60 -5.78 4.97
N SER A 133 17.95 -5.21 5.98
CA SER A 133 18.27 -3.86 6.49
C SER A 133 19.47 -3.80 7.45
N GLY A 134 20.08 -4.94 7.81
CA GLY A 134 21.13 -5.00 8.83
C GLY A 134 20.64 -4.74 10.27
N LEU A 135 19.33 -4.73 10.48
CA LEU A 135 18.73 -4.72 11.82
C LEU A 135 19.00 -6.06 12.54
N PRO A 136 19.18 -6.05 13.88
CA PRO A 136 19.21 -7.30 14.65
C PRO A 136 17.92 -8.10 14.47
N GLN A 137 18.04 -9.42 14.32
CA GLN A 137 16.92 -10.31 14.00
C GLN A 137 15.75 -10.18 14.98
N ASN A 138 16.02 -10.11 16.29
CA ASN A 138 14.99 -9.92 17.33
C ASN A 138 14.22 -8.59 17.18
N VAL A 139 14.86 -7.54 16.64
CA VAL A 139 14.21 -6.26 16.34
C VAL A 139 13.33 -6.38 15.11
N VAL A 140 13.80 -7.08 14.07
CA VAL A 140 13.04 -7.35 12.85
C VAL A 140 11.77 -8.13 13.20
N GLU A 141 11.89 -9.23 13.94
CA GLU A 141 10.76 -10.06 14.39
C GLU A 141 9.74 -9.25 15.18
N LYS A 142 10.19 -8.39 16.11
CA LYS A 142 9.30 -7.51 16.87
C LYS A 142 8.58 -6.49 16.00
N ILE A 143 9.22 -6.01 14.94
CA ILE A 143 8.60 -5.07 13.99
C ILE A 143 7.56 -5.82 13.14
N LEU A 144 7.92 -6.98 12.58
CA LEU A 144 7.05 -7.80 11.73
C LEU A 144 5.84 -8.37 12.47
N SER A 145 5.96 -8.65 13.78
CA SER A 145 4.80 -9.05 14.60
C SER A 145 3.86 -7.88 14.92
N SER A 146 4.34 -6.64 14.81
CA SER A 146 3.55 -5.44 15.15
C SER A 146 2.91 -4.77 13.94
N TYR A 147 3.46 -4.96 12.74
CA TYR A 147 3.04 -4.24 11.53
C TYR A 147 2.79 -5.22 10.40
N SER A 148 1.53 -5.29 9.96
CA SER A 148 1.11 -6.05 8.79
C SER A 148 0.03 -5.26 8.05
N PHE A 149 0.16 -5.19 6.72
CA PHE A 149 -0.84 -4.64 5.81
C PHE A 149 -2.12 -5.46 5.85
N VAL A 150 -2.01 -6.80 5.90
CA VAL A 150 -3.17 -7.69 6.02
C VAL A 150 -3.90 -7.45 7.35
N ALA A 151 -3.19 -7.50 8.48
CA ALA A 151 -3.80 -7.27 9.80
C ALA A 151 -4.35 -5.84 9.96
N GLY A 152 -3.70 -4.88 9.32
CA GLY A 152 -4.11 -3.47 9.32
C GLY A 152 -5.28 -3.15 8.41
N PHE A 153 -5.58 -4.01 7.42
CA PHE A 153 -6.68 -3.87 6.49
C PHE A 153 -8.02 -4.24 7.14
N SER A 154 -8.35 -3.54 8.21
CA SER A 154 -9.60 -3.67 8.97
C SER A 154 -10.10 -2.28 9.36
N PRO A 155 -11.41 -1.99 9.23
CA PRO A 155 -11.98 -0.68 9.56
C PRO A 155 -11.76 -0.29 11.03
N HIS A 156 -11.54 -1.27 11.91
CA HIS A 156 -11.33 -1.10 13.36
C HIS A 156 -9.85 -0.84 13.72
N SER A 157 -8.90 -1.10 12.81
CA SER A 157 -7.47 -0.94 13.06
C SER A 157 -7.03 0.52 12.89
N VAL A 158 -7.56 1.41 13.73
CA VAL A 158 -7.34 2.86 13.68
C VAL A 158 -6.36 3.31 14.77
N VAL A 159 -5.27 3.93 14.35
CA VAL A 159 -4.23 4.49 15.22
C VAL A 159 -4.31 6.01 15.26
N LYS A 160 -3.87 6.58 16.38
CA LYS A 160 -3.75 8.04 16.56
C LYS A 160 -2.31 8.48 16.33
N PHE A 161 -2.15 9.55 15.56
CA PHE A 161 -0.88 10.24 15.35
C PHE A 161 -0.99 11.68 15.87
N LYS A 162 0.11 12.21 16.42
CA LYS A 162 0.22 13.62 16.79
C LYS A 162 0.57 14.46 15.56
N SER A 163 0.29 15.76 15.60
CA SER A 163 0.64 16.68 14.51
C SER A 163 2.15 16.67 14.18
N SER A 164 3.00 16.55 15.20
CA SER A 164 4.45 16.40 15.03
C SER A 164 4.83 15.10 14.31
N ASP A 165 4.11 13.99 14.56
CA ASP A 165 4.41 12.71 13.91
C ASP A 165 4.27 12.81 12.39
N TYR A 166 3.28 13.53 11.88
CA TYR A 166 3.07 13.67 10.43
C TYR A 166 4.24 14.37 9.73
N LYS A 167 4.82 15.40 10.38
CA LYS A 167 6.01 16.09 9.85
C LYS A 167 7.18 15.12 9.77
N ASP A 168 7.43 14.36 10.84
CA ASP A 168 8.55 13.42 10.90
C ASP A 168 8.40 12.23 9.94
N ILE A 169 7.19 11.66 9.87
CA ILE A 169 6.90 10.50 9.01
C ILE A 169 7.13 10.86 7.55
N LYS A 170 6.55 11.98 7.10
CA LYS A 170 6.62 12.44 5.71
C LYS A 170 7.97 13.06 5.35
N LYS A 171 8.81 13.40 6.33
CA LYS A 171 10.14 13.94 6.06
C LYS A 171 10.95 12.93 5.25
N GLY A 172 11.33 13.33 4.04
CA GLY A 172 12.07 12.50 3.10
C GLY A 172 11.20 11.73 2.10
N TRP A 173 9.87 11.79 2.21
CA TRP A 173 8.94 11.33 1.18
C TRP A 173 8.63 12.53 0.28
N ILE A 174 9.50 12.79 -0.70
CA ILE A 174 9.26 13.77 -1.78
C ILE A 174 8.46 13.09 -2.88
#